data_AF-M5JK56-F1
#
_entry.id   AF-M5JK56-F1
#
_cell.length_a   1.000
_cell.length_b   1.000
_cell.length_c   1.000
_cell.angle_alpha   90.00
_cell.angle_beta   90.00
_cell.angle_gamma   90.00
#
_symmetry.space_group_name_H-M   'P 1'
#
loop_
_entity.id
_entity.type
_entity.pdbx_description
1 polymer ?
#
loop_
_entity_poly.entity_id
_entity_poly.type
_entity_poly.pdbx_seq_one_letter_code
_entity_poly.pdbx_strand_id
1 'polypeptide(L)' 'MAKAKQSAPAQPSSRWFRVIGERFDWIIKPGLMKSFQRGQVSYEPQACIDAGLSGGLIEVIERPAGAKVGKDGSVILGS' A
#
# COMPACT_ATOMS: atom_id res chain seq x y z
N MET A 1 -6.61 23.95 -29.69
CA MET A 1 -5.28 23.32 -29.86
C MET A 1 -5.10 22.25 -28.80
N ALA A 2 -4.34 21.21 -29.15
CA ALA A 2 -4.16 19.94 -28.47
C ALA A 2 -3.68 20.01 -27.00
N LYS A 3 -4.13 19.04 -26.19
CA LYS A 3 -3.31 17.85 -25.85
C LYS A 3 -4.16 16.81 -25.12
N ALA A 4 -4.47 15.72 -25.82
CA ALA A 4 -4.80 14.45 -25.19
C ALA A 4 -3.62 14.06 -24.28
N LYS A 5 -3.87 13.91 -22.97
CA LYS A 5 -2.93 13.25 -22.06
C LYS A 5 -3.46 11.85 -21.80
N GLN A 6 -3.08 10.98 -22.72
CA GLN A 6 -2.55 9.64 -22.47
C GLN A 6 -2.79 9.10 -21.04
N SER A 7 -3.78 8.22 -20.96
CA SER A 7 -3.82 6.98 -20.18
C SER A 7 -2.57 6.67 -19.34
N ALA A 8 -2.62 6.98 -18.05
CA ALA A 8 -2.05 6.09 -17.05
C ALA A 8 -3.21 5.24 -16.51
N PRO A 9 -3.07 3.93 -16.26
CA PRO A 9 -4.04 3.25 -15.41
C PRO A 9 -4.15 4.11 -14.15
N ALA A 10 -5.37 4.55 -13.80
CA ALA A 10 -5.59 5.43 -12.66
C ALA A 10 -4.76 4.88 -11.51
N GLN A 11 -3.65 5.57 -11.18
CA GLN A 11 -2.80 5.12 -10.10
C GLN A 11 -3.75 4.97 -8.93
N PRO A 12 -3.84 3.77 -8.34
CA PRO A 12 -4.86 3.52 -7.34
C PRO A 12 -4.60 4.55 -6.23
N SER A 13 -5.49 5.55 -6.16
CA SER A 13 -5.40 6.69 -5.25
C SER A 13 -5.55 6.25 -3.79
N SER A 14 -5.86 4.97 -3.62
CA SER A 14 -5.89 4.25 -2.39
C SER A 14 -4.48 4.00 -1.89
N ARG A 15 -4.17 4.58 -0.74
CA ARG A 15 -2.98 4.24 0.05
C ARG A 15 -3.07 2.86 0.73
N TRP A 16 -4.03 2.04 0.32
CA TRP A 16 -4.25 0.69 0.83
C TRP A 16 -3.64 -0.33 -0.09
N PHE A 17 -2.92 -1.29 0.47
CA PHE A 17 -2.38 -2.40 -0.28
C PHE A 17 -2.56 -3.71 0.46
N ARG A 18 -2.48 -4.80 -0.28
CA ARG A 18 -2.38 -6.16 0.23
C ARG A 18 -1.06 -6.76 -0.22
N VAL A 19 -0.35 -7.42 0.69
CA VAL A 19 0.87 -8.15 0.34
C VAL A 19 0.49 -9.43 -0.40
N ILE A 20 1.04 -9.62 -1.59
CA ILE A 20 0.85 -10.82 -2.41
C ILE A 20 2.08 -11.72 -2.43
N GLY A 21 3.27 -11.13 -2.26
CA GLY A 21 4.54 -11.84 -2.10
C GLY A 21 4.65 -12.52 -0.74
N GLU A 22 5.74 -13.27 -0.52
CA GLU A 22 5.96 -13.97 0.76
C GLU A 22 6.06 -12.98 1.94
N ARG A 23 6.79 -11.88 1.74
CA ARG A 23 7.02 -10.84 2.72
C ARG A 23 7.35 -9.53 2.02
N PHE A 24 6.90 -8.42 2.60
CA PHE A 24 7.28 -7.08 2.18
C PHE A 24 7.89 -6.32 3.36
N ASP A 25 9.12 -5.86 3.21
CA ASP A 25 9.83 -5.08 4.23
C ASP A 25 9.94 -3.62 3.79
N TRP A 26 9.48 -2.71 4.64
CA TRP A 26 9.53 -1.27 4.42
C TRP A 26 10.33 -0.56 5.50
N ILE A 27 11.33 0.22 5.10
CA ILE A 27 12.11 1.03 6.02
C ILE A 27 11.38 2.36 6.22
N ILE A 28 10.80 2.56 7.40
CA ILE A 28 10.08 3.81 7.74
C ILE A 28 11.08 4.94 7.97
N LYS A 29 12.18 4.66 8.67
CA LYS A 29 13.30 5.56 8.95
C LYS A 29 14.56 4.73 9.24
N PRO A 30 15.77 5.33 9.20
CA PRO A 30 16.98 4.60 9.57
C PRO A 30 16.83 3.90 10.93
N GLY A 31 17.04 2.59 10.96
CA GLY A 31 16.89 1.75 12.16
C GLY A 31 15.45 1.32 12.51
N LEU A 32 14.42 1.72 11.75
CA LEU A 32 13.04 1.25 11.94
C LEU A 32 12.48 0.68 10.63
N MET A 33 12.26 -0.63 10.65
CA MET A 33 11.67 -1.39 9.56
C MET A 33 10.32 -1.96 9.99
N LYS A 34 9.35 -1.92 9.08
CA LYS A 34 8.04 -2.57 9.23
C LYS A 34 7.96 -3.71 8.23
N SER A 35 7.63 -4.88 8.73
CA SER A 35 7.52 -6.11 7.94
C SER A 35 6.05 -6.48 7.80
N PHE A 36 5.62 -6.71 6.57
CA PHE A 36 4.28 -7.12 6.22
C PHE A 36 4.30 -8.55 5.69
N GLN A 37 3.42 -9.39 6.23
CA GLN A 37 3.31 -10.80 5.83
C GLN A 37 2.37 -10.95 4.63
N ARG A 38 2.52 -12.04 3.87
CA ARG A 38 1.59 -12.38 2.78
C ARG A 38 0.13 -12.33 3.25
N GLY A 39 -0.72 -11.70 2.44
CA GLY A 39 -2.15 -11.51 2.72
C GLY A 39 -2.46 -10.35 3.66
N GLN A 40 -1.46 -9.74 4.30
CA GLN A 40 -1.67 -8.61 5.18
C GLN A 40 -2.13 -7.39 4.39
N VAL A 41 -3.18 -6.74 4.89
CA VAL A 41 -3.66 -5.46 4.39
C VAL A 41 -3.08 -4.33 5.24
N SER A 42 -2.54 -3.30 4.59
CA SER A 42 -2.04 -2.14 5.30
C SER A 42 -2.34 -0.83 4.57
N TYR A 43 -2.11 0.27 5.29
CA TYR A 43 -2.24 1.64 4.81
C TYR A 43 -0.93 2.38 5.06
N GLU A 44 -0.22 2.76 3.99
CA GLU A 44 1.13 3.35 4.09
C GLU A 44 1.32 4.53 3.11
N PRO A 45 2.38 5.33 3.26
CA PRO A 45 2.72 6.40 2.31
C PRO A 45 2.96 5.87 0.89
N GLN A 46 2.78 6.75 -0.10
CA GLN A 46 2.95 6.40 -1.53
C GLN A 46 4.31 5.76 -1.83
N ALA A 47 5.40 6.27 -1.22
CA ALA A 47 6.74 5.71 -1.42
C ALA A 47 6.85 4.23 -1.02
N CYS A 48 6.11 3.81 0.02
CA CYS A 48 6.05 2.41 0.43
C CYS A 48 5.33 1.57 -0.62
N ILE A 49 4.22 2.09 -1.13
CA ILE A 49 3.41 1.42 -2.15
C ILE A 49 4.21 1.28 -3.44
N ASP A 50 4.88 2.34 -3.89
CA ASP A 50 5.69 2.34 -5.10
C ASP A 50 6.83 1.31 -4.99
N ALA A 51 7.47 1.19 -3.82
CA ALA A 51 8.51 0.20 -3.56
C ALA A 51 7.96 -1.24 -3.62
N GLY A 52 6.82 -1.49 -2.97
CA GLY A 52 6.19 -2.81 -2.98
C GLY A 52 5.69 -3.21 -4.37
N LEU A 53 5.13 -2.26 -5.13
CA LEU A 53 4.68 -2.46 -6.51
C LEU A 53 5.85 -2.75 -7.44
N SER A 54 6.93 -1.97 -7.33
CA SER A 54 8.15 -2.17 -8.13
C SER A 54 8.80 -3.52 -7.86
N GLY A 55 8.68 -4.02 -6.61
CA GLY A 55 9.13 -5.35 -6.23
C GLY A 55 8.15 -6.49 -6.57
N GLY A 56 6.93 -6.19 -7.05
CA GLY A 56 5.89 -7.19 -7.25
C GLY A 56 5.42 -7.90 -5.97
N LEU A 57 5.62 -7.27 -4.81
CA LEU A 57 5.36 -7.84 -3.49
C LEU A 57 3.96 -7.50 -2.96
N ILE A 58 3.36 -6.43 -3.48
CA ILE A 58 2.05 -5.96 -3.07
C ILE A 58 1.15 -5.75 -4.28
N GLU A 59 -0.15 -5.69 -4.04
CA GLU A 59 -1.14 -5.12 -4.94
C GLU A 59 -1.86 -3.98 -4.22
N VAL A 60 -2.19 -2.91 -4.94
CA VAL A 60 -2.98 -1.83 -4.36
C VAL A 60 -4.45 -2.23 -4.43
N ILE A 61 -5.15 -2.02 -3.32
CA ILE A 61 -6.57 -2.37 -3.18
C ILE A 61 -7.36 -1.13 -2.77
N GLU A 62 -8.68 -1.19 -2.90
CA GLU A 62 -9.53 -0.20 -2.25
C GLU A 62 -9.52 -0.39 -0.73
N ARG A 63 -9.91 0.65 0.01
CA ARG A 63 -10.07 0.57 1.46
C ARG A 63 -11.08 -0.55 1.79
N PRO A 64 -10.71 -1.56 2.60
CA PRO A 64 -11.65 -2.59 3.01
C PRO A 64 -12.80 -1.98 3.83
N ALA A 65 -14.01 -2.53 3.68
CA ALA A 65 -15.17 -2.11 4.46
C ALA A 65 -14.88 -2.27 5.96
N GLY A 66 -15.24 -1.26 6.76
CA GLY A 66 -14.98 -1.27 8.20
C GLY A 66 -13.51 -1.07 8.61
N ALA A 67 -12.56 -1.02 7.67
CA ALA A 67 -11.15 -0.83 8.00
C ALA A 67 -10.89 0.57 8.58
N LYS A 68 -10.18 0.64 9.70
CA LYS A 68 -9.77 1.87 10.37
C LYS A 68 -8.24 1.88 10.53
N VAL A 69 -7.65 3.07 10.44
CA VAL A 69 -6.23 3.28 10.71
C VAL A 69 -6.11 3.85 12.12
N GLY A 70 -5.44 3.14 13.02
CA GLY A 70 -5.13 3.60 14.37
C GLY A 70 -4.17 4.79 14.35
N LYS A 71 -4.07 5.50 15.48
CA LYS A 71 -3.15 6.65 15.62
C LYS A 71 -1.68 6.27 15.48
N ASP A 72 -1.37 4.99 15.68
CA ASP A 72 -0.07 4.34 15.53
C ASP A 72 0.19 3.82 14.10
N GLY A 73 -0.76 4.01 13.17
CA GLY A 73 -0.66 3.48 11.80
C GLY A 73 -0.96 1.97 11.71
N SER A 74 -1.52 1.37 12.76
CA SER A 74 -2.07 0.02 12.69
C SER A 74 -3.36 0.00 11.87
N VAL A 75 -3.59 -1.06 11.10
CA VAL A 75 -4.85 -1.26 10.40
C VAL A 75 -5.71 -2.21 11.22
N ILE A 76 -6.90 -1.74 11.60
CA ILE A 76 -7.93 -2.54 12.26
C ILE A 76 -8.96 -2.87 11.19
N LEU A 77 -9.07 -4.14 10.81
CA LEU A 77 -10.15 -4.62 9.96
C LEU A 77 -11.36 -4.85 10.88
N GLY A 78 -12.46 -4.13 10.64
CA GLY A 78 -13.69 -4.34 11.38
C GLY A 78 -14.25 -5.72 11.06
N SER A 79 -14.42 -6.55 12.10
CA SER A 79 -15.13 -7.83 12.06
C SER A 79 -16.61 -7.64 11.81
#